data_AF-A0AAE0K062-F1
#
_entry.id   AF-A0AAE0K062-F1
#
_cell.length_a   1.000
_cell.length_b   1.000
_cell.length_c   1.000
_cell.angle_alpha   90.00
_cell.angle_beta   90.00
_cell.angle_gamma   90.00
#
_symmetry.space_group_name_H-M   'P 1'
#
loop_
_entity.id
_entity.type
_entity.pdbx_description
1 polymer ?
#
loop_
_entity_poly.entity_id
_entity_poly.type
_entity_poly.pdbx_seq_one_letter_code
_entity_poly.pdbx_strand_id
1 'polypeptide(L)'
;MRPSESALGVKDETTTESGHIWRAMGHIRNAQKRYEEDLVYHERAVKNIKATVGDTNHFSGDFFYSLAEDLIRRGDNTRAM
;
A
#
# COMPACT_ATOMS: atom_id res chain seq x y z
N MET A 1 -18.23 -4.86 -6.21
CA MET A 1 -17.53 -3.58 -6.44
C MET A 1 -17.62 -2.77 -5.15
N ARG A 2 -16.51 -2.35 -4.55
CA ARG A 2 -16.55 -1.67 -3.23
C ARG A 2 -16.82 -0.18 -3.43
N PRO A 3 -17.65 0.47 -2.58
CA PRO A 3 -18.07 1.86 -2.76
C PRO A 3 -16.91 2.88 -2.79
N SER A 4 -15.79 2.58 -2.14
CA SER A 4 -14.60 3.44 -2.15
C SER A 4 -13.83 3.39 -3.47
N GLU A 5 -13.88 2.28 -4.21
CA GLU A 5 -13.19 2.12 -5.50
C GLU A 5 -13.93 2.83 -6.65
N SER A 6 -15.24 3.11 -6.49
CA SER A 6 -16.05 3.79 -7.52
C SER A 6 -15.91 5.31 -7.54
N ALA A 7 -15.43 5.94 -6.47
CA ALA A 7 -15.35 7.40 -6.38
C ALA A 7 -14.03 7.98 -6.90
N LEU A 8 -12.92 7.26 -6.74
CA LEU A 8 -11.57 7.73 -7.09
C LEU A 8 -10.95 6.96 -8.27
N GLY A 9 -11.53 5.81 -8.64
CA GLY A 9 -11.01 4.93 -9.69
C GLY A 9 -10.00 3.93 -9.15
N VAL A 10 -10.03 2.71 -9.70
CA VAL A 10 -9.25 1.54 -9.26
C VAL A 10 -7.72 1.73 -9.38
N LYS A 11 -7.28 2.83 -10.00
CA LYS A 11 -5.88 3.18 -10.30
C LYS A 11 -5.60 4.66 -10.10
N ASP A 12 -6.24 5.30 -9.12
CA ASP A 12 -5.87 6.66 -8.80
C ASP A 12 -4.40 6.74 -8.39
N GLU A 13 -3.62 7.48 -9.15
CA GLU A 13 -2.20 7.77 -8.92
C GLU A 13 -1.99 9.29 -8.78
N THR A 14 -3.08 10.03 -8.53
CA THR A 14 -3.10 11.50 -8.54
C THR A 14 -3.42 12.11 -7.17
N THR A 15 -4.05 11.36 -6.26
CA THR A 15 -4.31 11.80 -4.88
C THR A 15 -3.62 10.93 -3.83
N THR A 16 -3.16 11.56 -2.76
CA THR A 16 -2.54 10.88 -1.61
C THR A 16 -3.54 10.08 -0.79
N GLU A 17 -4.80 10.48 -0.80
CA GLU A 17 -5.92 9.90 -0.07
C GLU A 17 -6.15 8.44 -0.49
N SER A 18 -6.10 8.18 -1.80
CA SER A 18 -6.18 6.81 -2.34
C SER A 18 -5.05 5.93 -1.79
N GLY A 19 -3.84 6.46 -1.71
CA GLY A 19 -2.69 5.80 -1.08
C GLY A 19 -2.97 5.41 0.38
N HIS A 20 -3.44 6.36 1.19
CA HIS A 20 -3.76 6.12 2.60
C HIS A 20 -4.88 5.07 2.77
N ILE A 21 -5.91 5.12 1.92
CA ILE A 21 -7.00 4.14 1.94
C ILE A 21 -6.47 2.74 1.63
N TRP A 22 -5.62 2.58 0.61
CA TRP A 22 -5.02 1.28 0.31
C TRP A 22 -4.13 0.79 1.45
N ARG A 23 -3.31 1.65 2.05
CA ARG A 23 -2.48 1.26 3.21
C ARG A 23 -3.33 0.75 4.38
N ALA A 24 -4.40 1.47 4.73
CA ALA A 24 -5.32 1.06 5.77
C ALA A 24 -6.01 -0.28 5.44
N MET A 25 -6.40 -0.49 4.18
CA MET A 25 -6.97 -1.78 3.74
C MET A 25 -5.97 -2.93 3.87
N GLY A 26 -4.69 -2.69 3.61
CA GLY A 26 -3.61 -3.66 3.83
C GLY A 26 -3.53 -4.07 5.30
N HIS A 27 -3.43 -3.11 6.22
CA HIS A 27 -3.43 -3.40 7.67
C HIS A 27 -4.66 -4.17 8.13
N ILE A 28 -5.85 -3.84 7.63
CA ILE A 28 -7.09 -4.57 7.97
C ILE A 28 -7.01 -6.03 7.50
N ARG A 29 -6.49 -6.29 6.29
CA ARG A 29 -6.33 -7.65 5.78
C ARG A 29 -5.26 -8.44 6.54
N ASN A 30 -4.18 -7.77 6.92
CA ASN A 30 -3.13 -8.35 7.76
C ASN A 30 -3.70 -8.80 9.11
N ALA A 31 -4.47 -7.94 9.79
CA ALA A 31 -5.14 -8.28 11.05
C ALA A 31 -6.12 -9.46 10.91
N GLN A 32 -6.66 -9.68 9.71
CA GLN A 32 -7.50 -10.83 9.36
C GLN A 32 -6.70 -12.08 8.94
N LYS A 33 -5.37 -12.05 9.03
CA LYS A 33 -4.45 -13.10 8.56
C LYS A 33 -4.55 -13.40 7.06
N ARG A 34 -4.99 -12.42 6.26
CA ARG A 34 -5.12 -12.52 4.80
C ARG A 34 -3.89 -11.90 4.15
N TYR A 35 -2.74 -12.58 4.28
CA TYR A 35 -1.41 -12.06 3.94
C TYR A 35 -1.10 -12.01 2.43
N GLU A 36 -1.93 -12.61 1.58
CA GLU A 36 -1.84 -12.41 0.13
C GLU A 36 -2.51 -11.09 -0.25
N GLU A 37 -3.61 -10.76 0.43
CA GLU A 37 -4.39 -9.57 0.12
C GLU A 37 -3.80 -8.31 0.75
N ASP A 38 -3.19 -8.40 1.92
CA ASP A 38 -2.50 -7.25 2.53
C ASP A 38 -1.41 -6.71 1.62
N LEU A 39 -0.56 -7.59 1.08
CA LEU A 39 0.55 -7.28 0.21
C LEU A 39 0.07 -6.55 -1.04
N VAL A 40 -1.00 -7.04 -1.66
CA VAL A 40 -1.59 -6.39 -2.84
C VAL A 40 -2.03 -4.96 -2.54
N TYR A 41 -2.59 -4.70 -1.34
CA TYR A 41 -2.97 -3.34 -0.97
C TYR A 41 -1.75 -2.47 -0.65
N HIS A 42 -0.75 -2.97 0.07
CA HIS A 42 0.46 -2.20 0.36
C HIS A 42 1.28 -1.90 -0.90
N GLU A 43 1.38 -2.83 -1.86
CA GLU A 43 1.99 -2.58 -3.17
C GLU A 43 1.27 -1.47 -3.94
N ARG A 44 -0.07 -1.45 -3.91
CA ARG A 44 -0.87 -0.38 -4.55
C ARG A 44 -0.69 0.95 -3.85
N ALA A 45 -0.66 0.95 -2.52
CA ALA A 45 -0.41 2.14 -1.73
C ALA A 45 0.96 2.75 -2.07
N VAL A 46 2.00 1.91 -2.12
CA VAL A 46 3.36 2.32 -2.53
C VAL A 46 3.36 2.87 -3.94
N LYS A 47 2.73 2.19 -4.90
CA LYS A 47 2.69 2.69 -6.28
C LYS A 47 2.07 4.10 -6.37
N ASN A 48 0.99 4.34 -5.65
CA ASN A 48 0.32 5.64 -5.62
C ASN A 48 1.15 6.72 -4.91
N ILE A 49 1.73 6.46 -3.74
CA ILE A 49 2.49 7.49 -3.02
C ILE A 49 3.74 7.89 -3.83
N LYS A 50 4.37 6.93 -4.52
CA LYS A 50 5.47 7.21 -5.46
C LYS A 50 5.04 8.11 -6.60
N ALA A 51 3.88 7.85 -7.20
CA ALA A 51 3.37 8.64 -8.32
C ALA A 51 2.93 10.06 -7.90
N THR A 52 2.41 10.22 -6.69
CA THR A 52 1.81 11.48 -6.22
C THR A 52 2.82 12.43 -5.56
N VAL A 53 3.71 11.91 -4.71
CA VAL A 53 4.64 12.74 -3.92
C VAL A 53 6.11 12.33 -4.04
N GLY A 54 6.39 11.24 -4.76
CA GLY A 54 7.76 10.75 -4.98
C GLY A 54 8.35 9.98 -3.79
N ASP A 55 9.62 9.58 -3.92
CA ASP A 55 10.27 8.66 -2.99
C ASP A 55 10.93 9.35 -1.79
N THR A 56 11.15 10.68 -1.86
CA THR A 56 11.88 11.43 -0.83
C THR A 56 10.98 12.11 0.21
N ASN A 57 9.66 12.03 0.04
CA ASN A 57 8.72 12.60 0.98
C ASN A 57 8.60 11.72 2.23
N HIS A 58 8.60 12.34 3.42
CA HIS A 58 8.41 11.63 4.70
C HIS A 58 7.15 10.74 4.73
N PHE A 59 6.07 11.14 4.07
CA PHE A 59 4.87 10.31 3.94
C PHE A 59 5.15 8.98 3.23
N SER A 60 6.07 8.93 2.27
CA SER A 60 6.40 7.72 1.53
C SER A 60 7.09 6.66 2.41
N GLY A 61 7.82 7.08 3.44
CA GLY A 61 8.50 6.16 4.37
C GLY A 61 7.53 5.21 5.08
N ASP A 62 6.38 5.73 5.50
CA ASP A 62 5.31 4.97 6.16
C ASP A 62 4.75 3.84 5.27
N PHE A 63 4.69 4.10 3.98
CA PHE A 63 4.16 3.17 2.98
C PHE A 63 5.20 2.10 2.64
N PHE A 64 6.47 2.50 2.50
CA PHE A 64 7.58 1.57 2.29
C PHE A 64 7.75 0.64 3.49
N TYR A 65 7.63 1.16 4.71
CA TYR A 65 7.70 0.35 5.92
C TYR A 65 6.63 -0.75 5.94
N SER A 66 5.38 -0.41 5.63
CA SER A 66 4.28 -1.40 5.59
C SER A 66 4.51 -2.49 4.53
N LEU A 67 5.05 -2.11 3.36
CA LEU A 67 5.40 -3.09 2.33
C LEU A 67 6.59 -3.96 2.76
N ALA A 68 7.62 -3.37 3.38
CA ALA A 68 8.79 -4.09 3.86
C ALA A 68 8.43 -5.13 4.92
N GLU A 69 7.55 -4.80 5.87
CA GLU A 69 7.06 -5.77 6.86
C GLU A 69 6.37 -6.97 6.22
N ASP A 70 5.58 -6.74 5.15
CA ASP A 70 4.93 -7.83 4.42
C ASP A 70 5.92 -8.74 3.70
N LEU A 71 6.93 -8.14 3.06
CA LEU A 71 7.96 -8.87 2.33
C LEU A 71 8.85 -9.68 3.28
N ILE A 72 9.26 -9.10 4.41
CA ILE A 72 10.03 -9.79 5.46
C ILE A 72 9.25 -10.98 6.01
N ARG A 73 7.93 -10.81 6.29
CA ARG A 73 7.07 -11.91 6.77
C ARG A 73 7.01 -13.09 5.79
N ARG A 74 7.14 -12.80 4.49
CA ARG A 74 7.16 -13.78 3.41
C ARG A 74 8.56 -14.35 3.12
N GLY A 75 9.60 -13.83 3.78
CA GLY A 75 11.00 -14.18 3.51
C GLY A 75 11.56 -13.57 2.22
N ASP A 76 10.84 -12.64 1.59
CA ASP A 76 11.26 -11.94 0.36
C ASP A 76 12.14 -10.73 0.70
N ASN A 77 13.23 -10.99 1.44
CA ASN A 77 14.08 -9.95 1.99
C ASN A 77 14.78 -9.13 0.89
N THR A 78 14.99 -9.70 -0.29
CA THR A 78 15.59 -9.01 -1.44
C THR A 78 14.75 -7.85 -1.94
N ARG A 79 13.42 -7.97 -1.89
CA ARG A 79 12.49 -6.89 -2.26
C ARG A 79 12.22 -5.91 -1.11
N ALA A 80 12.61 -6.28 0.11
CA ALA A 80 12.44 -5.46 1.31
C ALA A 80 13.61 -4.49 1.58
N MET A 81 14.75 -4.67 0.90
CA MET A 81 15.94 -3.82 0.95
C MET A 81 15.93 -2.76 -0.14
#